data_AF-A0A955SGC5-F1
#
_entry.id   AF-A0A955SGC5-F1
#
_cell.length_a   1.000
_cell.length_b   1.000
_cell.length_c   1.000
_cell.angle_alpha   90.00
_cell.angle_beta   90.00
_cell.angle_gamma   90.00
#
_symmetry.space_group_name_H-M   'P 1'
#
loop_
_entity.id
_entity.type
_entity.pdbx_description
1 polymer ?
#
loop_
_entity_poly.entity_id
_entity_poly.type
_entity_poly.pdbx_seq_one_letter_code
_entity_poly.pdbx_strand_id
1 'polypeptide(L)'
;LEEILDLFEKLKSAGYNRSLTNKLLSFFPQYLEEKPNRPVQCVSGFTSAFISPFGDVYPCVPSGEAYKMGNLLESTFDEIWTSGRAREVREAVNAHECNCLLTCETTNSLKFSPSYLAERVYQRVLS
;
A
#
# COMPACT_ATOMS: atom_id res chain seq x y z
N LEU A 1 -21.88 6.65 2.55
CA LEU A 1 -21.33 5.50 3.31
C LEU A 1 -22.23 4.27 3.17
N GLU A 2 -23.54 4.38 3.38
CA GLU A 2 -24.50 3.27 3.27
C GLU A 2 -24.49 2.58 1.89
N GLU A 3 -24.47 3.33 0.79
CA GLU A 3 -24.39 2.76 -0.58
C GLU A 3 -23.12 1.93 -0.83
N ILE A 4 -22.00 2.33 -0.22
CA ILE A 4 -20.71 1.62 -0.33
C ILE A 4 -20.75 0.33 0.50
N LEU A 5 -21.37 0.37 1.68
CA LEU A 5 -21.57 -0.81 2.51
C LEU A 5 -22.50 -1.83 1.83
N ASP A 6 -23.58 -1.35 1.22
CA ASP A 6 -24.49 -2.18 0.42
C ASP A 6 -23.78 -2.80 -0.81
N LEU A 7 -22.94 -2.03 -1.51
CA LEU A 7 -22.08 -2.56 -2.57
C LEU A 7 -21.13 -3.66 -2.06
N PHE A 8 -20.55 -3.51 -0.86
CA PHE A 8 -19.70 -4.55 -0.29
C PHE A 8 -20.47 -5.83 0.02
N GLU A 9 -21.67 -5.75 0.57
CA GLU A 9 -22.51 -6.93 0.81
C GLU A 9 -22.96 -7.60 -0.49
N LYS A 10 -23.25 -6.82 -1.53
CA LYS A 10 -23.50 -7.33 -2.89
C LYS A 10 -22.28 -8.03 -3.48
N LEU A 11 -21.08 -7.48 -3.32
CA LEU A 11 -19.84 -8.11 -3.80
C LEU A 11 -19.54 -9.43 -3.07
N LYS A 12 -19.74 -9.47 -1.75
CA LYS A 12 -19.60 -10.70 -0.95
C LYS A 12 -20.59 -11.78 -1.40
N SER A 13 -21.87 -11.41 -1.56
CA SER A 13 -22.93 -12.35 -1.97
C SER A 13 -22.79 -12.82 -3.42
N ALA A 14 -22.16 -12.03 -4.30
CA ALA A 14 -21.82 -12.42 -5.67
C ALA A 14 -20.61 -13.37 -5.80
N GLY A 15 -20.08 -13.88 -4.69
CA GLY A 15 -18.97 -14.84 -4.71
C GLY A 15 -17.60 -14.22 -4.98
N TYR A 16 -17.45 -12.90 -4.82
CA TYR A 16 -16.14 -12.23 -4.82
C TYR A 16 -15.38 -12.54 -3.50
N ASN A 17 -15.12 -13.82 -3.26
CA ASN A 17 -14.52 -14.32 -2.02
C ASN A 17 -13.03 -14.62 -2.23
N ARG A 18 -12.21 -13.56 -2.23
CA ARG A 18 -10.79 -13.68 -1.90
C ARG A 18 -10.59 -13.08 -0.52
N SER A 19 -10.09 -13.88 0.43
CA SER A 19 -9.82 -13.46 1.82
C SER A 19 -9.09 -12.11 1.90
N LEU A 20 -8.17 -11.87 0.99
CA LEU A 20 -7.41 -10.63 0.90
C LEU A 20 -8.27 -9.44 0.45
N THR A 21 -9.15 -9.64 -0.53
CA THR A 21 -10.06 -8.58 -0.97
C THR A 21 -11.04 -8.22 0.13
N ASN A 22 -11.65 -9.19 0.82
CA ASN A 22 -12.57 -8.90 1.92
C ASN A 22 -11.88 -8.10 3.04
N LYS A 23 -10.62 -8.41 3.35
CA LYS A 23 -9.82 -7.62 4.30
C LYS A 23 -9.61 -6.18 3.81
N LEU A 24 -9.26 -6.00 2.54
CA LEU A 24 -9.11 -4.66 1.96
C LEU A 24 -10.42 -3.87 2.00
N LEU A 25 -11.55 -4.48 1.61
CA LEU A 25 -12.86 -3.84 1.63
C LEU A 25 -13.27 -3.42 3.05
N SER A 26 -12.88 -4.19 4.08
CA SER A 26 -13.14 -3.84 5.48
C SER A 26 -12.45 -2.55 5.96
N PHE A 27 -11.43 -2.08 5.24
CA PHE A 27 -10.70 -0.85 5.55
C PHE A 27 -11.37 0.42 5.01
N PHE A 28 -12.27 0.29 4.03
CA PHE A 28 -12.87 1.44 3.36
C PHE A 28 -13.69 2.34 4.28
N PRO A 29 -14.52 1.84 5.23
CA PRO A 29 -15.27 2.73 6.12
C PRO A 29 -14.35 3.70 6.87
N GLN A 30 -13.27 3.20 7.48
CA GLN A 30 -12.28 3.99 8.21
C GLN A 30 -11.50 4.95 7.30
N TYR A 31 -11.20 4.52 6.07
CA TYR A 31 -10.50 5.35 5.09
C TYR A 31 -11.35 6.49 4.52
N LEU A 32 -12.67 6.35 4.52
CA LEU A 32 -13.59 7.37 4.00
C LEU A 32 -14.03 8.39 5.06
N GLU A 33 -13.59 8.24 6.31
CA GLU A 33 -13.81 9.22 7.37
C GLU A 33 -13.03 10.52 7.11
N GLU A 34 -13.39 11.62 7.79
CA GLU A 34 -12.79 12.95 7.59
C GLU A 34 -11.25 12.98 7.75
N LYS A 35 -10.70 12.03 8.52
CA LYS A 35 -9.26 11.80 8.66
C LYS A 35 -8.92 10.39 8.20
N PRO A 36 -8.63 10.19 6.89
CA PRO A 36 -8.25 8.89 6.38
C PRO A 36 -7.01 8.38 7.11
N ASN A 37 -7.15 7.30 7.86
CA ASN A 37 -6.02 6.58 8.42
C ASN A 37 -5.86 5.25 7.68
N ARG A 38 -4.64 4.97 7.24
CA ARG A 38 -4.32 3.69 6.63
C ARG A 38 -4.17 2.63 7.73
N PRO A 39 -4.99 1.56 7.75
CA PRO A 39 -4.99 0.57 8.83
C PRO A 39 -3.80 -0.40 8.78
N VAL A 40 -2.94 -0.31 7.75
CA VAL A 40 -1.74 -1.14 7.61
C VAL A 40 -0.55 -0.29 7.20
N GLN A 41 0.61 -0.54 7.81
CA GLN A 41 1.84 0.17 7.51
C GLN A 41 2.20 0.05 6.02
N CYS A 42 2.51 1.16 5.37
CA CYS A 42 3.01 1.14 4.00
C CYS A 42 4.47 0.70 3.97
N VAL A 43 4.80 -0.27 3.11
CA VAL A 43 6.18 -0.73 2.88
C VAL A 43 6.70 -0.38 1.48
N SER A 44 5.99 0.49 0.75
CA SER A 44 6.43 1.00 -0.55
C SER A 44 7.77 1.73 -0.41
N GLY A 45 8.62 1.65 -1.43
CA GLY A 45 10.00 2.10 -1.34
C GLY A 45 10.96 1.07 -0.72
N PHE A 46 10.46 -0.05 -0.19
CA PHE A 46 11.27 -1.24 0.12
C PHE A 46 10.90 -2.42 -0.78
N THR A 47 9.60 -2.62 -0.98
CA THR A 47 9.06 -3.80 -1.68
C THR A 47 8.61 -3.51 -3.11
N SER A 48 8.51 -2.23 -3.46
CA SER A 48 7.98 -1.74 -4.73
C SER A 48 8.70 -0.47 -5.11
N ALA A 49 8.87 -0.28 -6.43
CA ALA A 49 9.38 0.94 -7.06
C ALA A 49 8.50 1.23 -8.28
N PHE A 50 8.30 2.51 -8.58
CA PHE A 50 7.70 2.98 -9.82
C PHE A 50 8.74 3.80 -10.59
N ILE A 51 8.86 3.52 -11.88
CA ILE A 51 9.78 4.23 -12.78
C ILE A 51 8.92 4.94 -13.83
N SER A 52 9.04 6.25 -13.93
CA SER A 52 8.33 7.05 -14.94
C SER A 52 8.93 6.82 -16.33
N PRO A 53 8.19 7.11 -17.42
CA PRO A 53 8.75 7.09 -18.78
C PRO A 53 9.95 8.03 -18.99
N PHE A 54 10.15 9.00 -18.09
CA PHE A 54 11.25 9.97 -18.13
C PHE A 54 12.43 9.56 -17.23
N GLY A 55 12.39 8.35 -16.65
CA GLY A 55 13.45 7.80 -15.82
C GLY A 55 13.34 8.13 -14.33
N ASP A 56 12.33 8.88 -13.89
CA ASP A 56 12.16 9.21 -12.48
C ASP A 56 11.78 8.00 -11.65
N VAL A 57 12.41 7.83 -10.49
CA VAL A 57 12.18 6.71 -9.58
C VAL A 57 11.38 7.17 -8.36
N TYR A 58 10.34 6.42 -8.04
CA TYR A 58 9.41 6.67 -6.93
C TYR A 58 9.17 5.40 -6.11
N PRO A 59 8.69 5.50 -4.85
CA PRO A 59 8.35 4.34 -4.04
C PRO A 59 7.10 3.58 -4.53
N CYS A 60 6.15 4.27 -5.17
CA CYS A 60 4.92 3.68 -5.74
C CYS A 60 4.28 4.58 -6.81
N VAL A 61 3.21 4.14 -7.46
CA VAL A 61 2.56 4.85 -8.58
C VAL A 61 1.96 6.22 -8.23
N PRO A 62 1.17 6.40 -7.16
CA PRO A 62 0.55 7.70 -6.85
C PRO A 62 1.51 8.70 -6.19
N SER A 63 2.81 8.38 -6.17
CA SER A 63 3.84 9.20 -5.54
C SER A 63 3.92 10.55 -6.26
N GLY A 64 3.41 11.61 -5.63
CA GLY A 64 3.61 12.96 -6.14
C GLY A 64 5.09 13.34 -6.20
N GLU A 65 5.40 14.51 -6.75
CA GLU A 65 6.80 14.93 -6.97
C GLU A 65 7.63 14.98 -5.67
N ALA A 66 6.98 15.25 -4.53
CA ALA A 66 7.58 15.21 -3.20
C ALA A 66 8.14 13.83 -2.79
N TYR A 67 7.81 12.76 -3.53
CA TYR A 67 8.27 11.40 -3.29
C TYR A 67 9.25 10.90 -4.35
N LYS A 68 9.71 11.77 -5.27
CA LYS A 68 10.77 11.43 -6.23
C LYS A 68 12.08 11.12 -5.48
N MET A 69 12.65 9.94 -5.77
CA MET A 69 13.90 9.45 -5.19
C MET A 69 15.13 9.79 -6.04
N GLY A 70 14.98 9.88 -7.36
CA GLY A 70 16.06 10.17 -8.29
C GLY A 70 15.63 9.98 -9.74
N ASN A 71 16.59 10.02 -10.68
CA ASN A 71 16.34 9.80 -12.10
C ASN A 71 17.43 8.90 -12.74
N LEU A 72 17.01 7.87 -13.47
CA LEU A 72 17.87 6.85 -14.08
C LEU A 72 18.71 7.35 -15.27
N LEU A 73 18.42 8.55 -15.78
CA LEU A 73 19.26 9.21 -16.78
C LEU A 73 20.50 9.86 -16.14
N GLU A 74 20.51 10.05 -14.82
CA GLU A 74 21.56 10.74 -14.07
C GLU A 74 22.36 9.81 -13.14
N SER A 75 21.76 8.71 -12.68
CA SER A 75 22.39 7.78 -11.72
C SER A 75 21.86 6.37 -11.88
N THR A 76 22.61 5.39 -11.40
CA THR A 76 22.15 4.00 -11.38
C THR A 76 21.01 3.78 -10.38
N PHE A 77 20.23 2.73 -10.58
CA PHE A 77 19.15 2.39 -9.65
C PHE A 77 19.67 2.19 -8.22
N ASP A 78 20.80 1.50 -8.04
CA ASP A 78 21.35 1.23 -6.71
C ASP A 78 21.78 2.50 -5.97
N GLU A 79 22.41 3.44 -6.69
CA GLU A 79 22.77 4.76 -6.14
C GLU A 79 21.53 5.53 -5.70
N ILE A 80 20.49 5.55 -6.53
CA ILE A 80 19.21 6.20 -6.21
C ILE A 80 18.56 5.51 -5.00
N TRP A 81 18.48 4.19 -5.02
CA TRP A 81 17.73 3.40 -4.05
C TRP A 81 18.37 3.39 -2.66
N THR A 82 19.69 3.57 -2.58
CA THR A 82 20.46 3.65 -1.33
C THR A 82 20.79 5.08 -0.90
N SER A 83 20.38 6.08 -1.70
CA SER A 83 20.62 7.50 -1.42
C SER A 83 19.95 7.99 -0.13
N GLY A 84 20.45 9.13 0.38
CA GLY A 84 19.80 9.86 1.46
C GLY A 84 18.37 10.28 1.10
N ARG A 85 18.15 10.67 -0.17
CA ARG A 85 16.83 11.04 -0.67
C ARG A 85 15.82 9.88 -0.60
N ALA A 86 16.23 8.67 -1.01
CA ALA A 86 15.36 7.50 -0.90
C ALA A 86 15.05 7.14 0.57
N ARG A 87 15.98 7.41 1.51
CA ARG A 87 15.73 7.25 2.94
C ARG A 87 14.67 8.24 3.45
N GLU A 88 14.79 9.53 3.13
CA GLU A 88 13.80 10.55 3.49
C GLU A 88 12.40 10.20 2.98
N VAL A 89 12.32 9.75 1.72
CA VAL A 89 11.04 9.35 1.10
C VAL A 89 10.42 8.15 1.83
N ARG A 90 11.22 7.17 2.26
CA ARG A 90 10.73 6.03 3.07
C ARG A 90 10.29 6.49 4.46
N GLU A 91 10.98 7.44 5.07
CA GLU A 91 10.59 8.02 6.36
C GLU A 91 9.25 8.75 6.26
N ALA A 92 9.02 9.54 5.20
CA ALA A 92 7.74 10.19 4.91
C ALA A 92 6.60 9.18 4.70
N VAL A 93 6.84 8.12 3.91
CA VAL A 93 5.89 7.01 3.75
C VAL A 93 5.59 6.34 5.10
N ASN A 94 6.62 6.15 5.94
CA ASN A 94 6.48 5.53 7.24
C ASN A 94 5.73 6.41 8.25
N ALA A 95 5.84 7.73 8.10
CA ALA A 95 5.16 8.75 8.90
C ALA A 95 3.69 8.98 8.49
N HIS A 96 3.14 8.18 7.58
CA HIS A 96 1.76 8.30 7.08
C HIS A 96 1.45 9.64 6.40
N GLU A 97 2.46 10.28 5.80
CA GLU A 97 2.27 11.49 4.99
C GLU A 97 1.46 11.19 3.70
N CYS A 98 1.30 9.92 3.34
CA CYS A 98 0.33 9.43 2.37
C CYS A 98 -0.60 8.38 2.98
N ASN A 99 -1.88 8.41 2.59
CA ASN A 99 -2.92 7.56 3.20
C ASN A 99 -3.63 6.64 2.20
N CYS A 100 -3.08 6.41 1.01
CA CYS A 100 -3.77 5.68 -0.05
C CYS A 100 -4.12 4.21 0.33
N LEU A 101 -5.27 3.74 -0.14
CA LEU A 101 -5.72 2.34 -0.08
C LEU A 101 -5.65 1.63 -1.44
N LEU A 102 -4.67 1.98 -2.28
CA LEU A 102 -4.50 1.28 -3.55
C LEU A 102 -4.27 -0.21 -3.31
N THR A 103 -4.99 -1.02 -4.07
CA THR A 103 -4.97 -2.49 -3.94
C THR A 103 -3.57 -3.06 -4.09
N CYS A 104 -2.76 -2.52 -5.00
CA CYS A 104 -1.38 -2.97 -5.25
C CYS A 104 -0.49 -2.85 -4.01
N GLU A 105 -0.46 -1.68 -3.37
CA GLU A 105 0.40 -1.44 -2.20
C GLU A 105 -0.21 -1.99 -0.91
N THR A 106 -1.53 -1.91 -0.75
CA THR A 106 -2.20 -2.39 0.47
C THR A 106 -2.13 -3.91 0.58
N THR A 107 -2.31 -4.62 -0.53
CA THR A 107 -2.12 -6.07 -0.61
C THR A 107 -0.69 -6.45 -0.26
N ASN A 108 0.28 -5.74 -0.83
CA ASN A 108 1.68 -6.04 -0.59
C ASN A 108 2.02 -5.82 0.88
N SER A 109 1.59 -4.68 1.43
CA SER A 109 1.79 -4.31 2.83
C SER A 109 1.11 -5.28 3.81
N LEU A 110 -0.07 -5.79 3.48
CA LEU A 110 -0.73 -6.84 4.28
C LEU A 110 0.13 -8.09 4.41
N LYS A 111 0.85 -8.51 3.36
CA LYS A 111 1.75 -9.68 3.42
C LYS A 111 2.92 -9.47 4.38
N PHE A 112 3.33 -8.24 4.62
CA PHE A 112 4.40 -7.90 5.56
C PHE A 112 3.87 -7.44 6.93
N SER A 113 2.55 -7.40 7.11
CA SER A 113 1.91 -7.06 8.38
C SER A 113 1.93 -8.25 9.34
N PRO A 114 2.57 -8.14 10.51
CA PRO A 114 2.64 -9.25 11.47
C PRO A 114 1.27 -9.74 11.93
N SER A 115 0.31 -8.84 12.12
CA SER A 115 -1.05 -9.19 12.55
C SER A 115 -1.80 -9.98 11.47
N TYR A 116 -1.68 -9.60 10.21
CA TYR A 116 -2.27 -10.33 9.09
C TYR A 116 -1.64 -11.72 8.91
N LEU A 117 -0.30 -11.80 9.02
CA LEU A 117 0.40 -13.08 8.94
C LEU A 117 -0.01 -14.04 10.07
N ALA A 118 -0.10 -13.54 11.30
CA ALA A 118 -0.56 -14.33 12.45
C ALA A 118 -1.98 -14.87 12.24
N GLU A 119 -2.92 -14.03 11.78
CA GLU A 119 -4.29 -14.42 11.44
C GLU A 119 -4.31 -15.55 10.39
N ARG A 120 -3.47 -15.45 9.35
CA ARG A 120 -3.40 -16.42 8.26
C ARG A 120 -2.75 -17.75 8.66
N VAL A 121 -1.72 -17.71 9.51
CA VAL A 121 -1.11 -18.92 10.09
C VAL A 121 -2.12 -19.62 10.99
N TYR A 122 -2.79 -18.88 11.88
CA TYR A 122 -3.82 -19.40 12.76
C TYR A 122 -4.95 -20.11 11.98
N GLN A 123 -5.47 -19.47 10.93
CA GLN A 123 -6.52 -20.05 10.08
C GLN A 123 -6.09 -21.33 9.35
N ARG A 124 -4.80 -21.50 9.02
CA ARG A 124 -4.28 -22.70 8.36
C ARG A 124 -3.97 -23.85 9.31
N VAL A 125 -3.61 -23.54 10.56
CA VAL A 125 -3.24 -24.56 11.57
C VAL A 125 -4.48 -25.20 12.19
N LEU A 126 -5.62 -24.50 12.20
CA LEU A 126 -6.89 -24.97 12.76
C LEU A 126 -7.94 -25.42 11.73
N SER A 127 -7.58 -25.39 10.43
CA SER A 127 -8.39 -25.92 9.32
C SER A 127 -7.89 -27.30 8.89
#